data_AF-A0A376KUU7-F1
#
_entry.id   AF-A0A376KUU7-F1
#
_cell.length_a   1.000
_cell.length_b   1.000
_cell.length_c   1.000
_cell.angle_alpha   90.00
_cell.angle_beta   90.00
_cell.angle_gamma   90.00
#
_symmetry.space_group_name_H-M   'P 1'
#
loop_
_entity.id
_entity.type
_entity.pdbx_description
1 polymer ?
#
loop_
_entity_poly.entity_id
_entity_poly.type
_entity_poly.pdbx_seq_one_letter_code
_entity_poly.pdbx_strand_id
1 'polypeptide(L)' 'MDFSLTEEQELLLASIRELITTNFPEEYFRTCDQNGTYPRGVYAGAGG' A
#
# COMPACT_ATOMS: atom_id res chain seq x y z
N MET A 1 -23.02 -13.69 8.21
CA MET A 1 -21.68 -13.95 7.66
C MET A 1 -20.68 -13.35 8.64
N ASP A 2 -19.59 -14.06 8.91
CA ASP A 2 -18.46 -13.52 9.66
C ASP A 2 -17.62 -12.67 8.69
N PHE A 3 -17.41 -11.40 9.01
CA PHE A 3 -16.62 -10.44 8.22
C PHE A 3 -15.20 -10.28 8.79
N SER A 4 -14.83 -11.12 9.74
CA SER A 4 -13.50 -11.14 10.33
C SER A 4 -12.50 -11.67 9.32
N LEU A 5 -11.32 -11.05 9.29
CA LEU A 5 -10.19 -11.56 8.51
C LEU A 5 -9.68 -12.85 9.17
N THR A 6 -9.20 -13.77 8.35
CA THR A 6 -8.43 -14.90 8.88
C THR A 6 -7.07 -14.40 9.37
N GLU A 7 -6.46 -15.13 10.31
CA GLU A 7 -5.11 -14.82 10.81
C GLU A 7 -4.09 -14.66 9.67
N GLU A 8 -4.16 -15.54 8.65
CA GLU A 8 -3.31 -15.44 7.45
C GLU A 8 -3.52 -14.14 6.66
N GLN A 9 -4.77 -13.68 6.54
CA GLN A 9 -5.09 -12.43 5.86
C GLN A 9 -4.59 -11.21 6.64
N GLU A 10 -4.67 -11.23 7.97
CA GLU A 10 -4.13 -10.17 8.82
C GLU A 10 -2.60 -10.10 8.71
N LEU A 11 -1.92 -11.25 8.70
CA LEU A 11 -0.47 -11.33 8.49
C LEU A 11 -0.07 -10.79 7.12
N LEU A 12 -0.80 -11.17 6.06
CA LEU A 12 -0.57 -10.66 4.73
C LEU A 12 -0.73 -9.12 4.68
N LEU A 13 -1.80 -8.58 5.26
CA LEU A 13 -2.03 -7.14 5.31
C LEU A 13 -0.95 -6.40 6.10
N ALA A 14 -0.46 -6.98 7.20
CA ALA A 14 0.65 -6.41 7.96
C ALA A 14 1.92 -6.31 7.10
N SER A 15 2.28 -7.38 6.38
CA SER A 15 3.45 -7.39 5.49
C SER A 15 3.32 -6.39 4.33
N ILE A 16 2.14 -6.27 3.71
CA ILE A 16 1.88 -5.31 2.63
C ILE A 16 1.99 -3.89 3.17
N ARG A 17 1.44 -3.63 4.36
CA ARG A 17 1.53 -2.30 4.99
C ARG A 17 2.99 -1.92 5.25
N GLU A 18 3.78 -2.83 5.80
CA GLU A 18 5.20 -2.62 6.04
C GLU A 18 5.96 -2.32 4.74
N LEU A 19 5.72 -3.12 3.70
CA LEU A 19 6.31 -2.93 2.36
C LEU A 19 5.97 -1.54 1.79
N ILE A 20 4.71 -1.12 1.87
CA ILE A 20 4.27 0.20 1.40
C ILE A 20 4.94 1.29 2.21
N THR A 21 4.91 1.25 3.54
CA THR A 21 5.49 2.30 4.38
C THR A 21 7.01 2.44 4.22
N THR A 22 7.70 1.35 3.92
CA THR A 22 9.16 1.34 3.71
C THR A 22 9.55 1.95 2.37
N ASN A 23 8.81 1.61 1.31
CA ASN A 23 9.16 2.00 -0.07
C ASN A 23 8.45 3.27 -0.54
N PHE A 24 7.31 3.60 0.06
CA PHE A 24 6.44 4.71 -0.30
C PHE A 24 5.99 5.44 0.97
N PRO A 25 6.83 6.34 1.52
CA PRO A 25 6.49 7.10 2.73
C PRO A 25 5.29 8.02 2.49
N GLU A 26 4.63 8.46 3.56
CA GLU A 26 3.43 9.30 3.49
C GLU A 26 3.65 10.59 2.66
N GLU A 27 4.86 11.15 2.69
CA GLU A 27 5.25 12.31 1.89
C GLU A 27 5.12 12.08 0.38
N TYR A 28 5.41 10.87 -0.10
CA TYR A 28 5.24 10.52 -1.51
C TYR A 28 3.77 10.64 -1.93
N PHE A 29 2.85 10.12 -1.09
CA PHE A 29 1.41 10.24 -1.34
C PHE A 29 0.92 11.69 -1.25
N ARG A 30 1.41 12.47 -0.28
CA ARG A 30 1.09 13.91 -0.18
C ARG A 30 1.55 14.68 -1.40
N THR A 31 2.74 14.40 -1.91
CA THR A 31 3.27 15.02 -3.13
C THR A 31 2.44 14.63 -4.34
N CYS A 32 2.02 13.37 -4.44
CA CYS A 32 1.12 12.90 -5.50
C CYS A 32 -0.22 13.65 -5.47
N ASP A 33 -0.83 13.79 -4.29
CA ASP A 33 -2.10 14.49 -4.07
C ASP A 33 -1.99 15.98 -4.42
N GLN A 34 -0.95 16.67 -3.93
CA GLN A 34 -0.68 18.07 -4.24
C GLN A 34 -0.50 18.33 -5.74
N ASN A 35 0.15 17.40 -6.43
CA ASN A 35 0.40 17.50 -7.87
C ASN A 35 -0.78 16.98 -8.71
N GLY A 36 -1.85 16.45 -8.10
CA GLY A 36 -2.97 15.83 -8.80
C GLY A 36 -2.57 14.59 -9.62
N THR A 37 -1.52 13.89 -9.18
CA THR A 37 -0.94 12.74 -9.90
C THR A 37 -1.23 11.43 -9.22
N TYR A 38 -1.55 10.40 -10.00
CA TYR A 38 -1.74 9.05 -9.48
C TYR A 38 -0.39 8.43 -9.04
N PRO A 39 -0.29 7.80 -7.86
CA PRO A 39 0.94 7.25 -7.30
C PRO A 39 1.39 5.96 -8.01
N ARG A 40 1.78 6.07 -9.29
CA ARG A 40 2.15 4.95 -10.17
C ARG A 40 3.25 4.05 -9.62
N GLY A 41 4.18 4.59 -8.84
CA GLY A 41 5.28 3.81 -8.22
C GLY A 41 4.79 2.64 -7.35
N VAL A 42 3.66 2.79 -6.66
CA VAL A 42 3.09 1.76 -5.79
C VAL A 42 2.61 0.55 -6.59
N TYR A 43 2.12 0.78 -7.81
CA TYR A 43 1.53 -0.25 -8.66
C TYR A 43 2.49 -0.76 -9.74
N ALA A 44 3.54 0.00 -10.07
CA ALA A 44 4.53 -0.39 -11.07
C ALA A 44 5.40 -1.59 -10.65
N GLY A 45 5.51 -1.87 -9.34
CA GLY A 45 6.20 -3.06 -8.83
C GLY A 45 5.35 -4.34 -8.79
N ALA A 46 4.05 -4.25 -9.07
CA ALA A 46 3.12 -5.40 -9.03
C ALA A 46 2.84 -6.02 -10.41
N GLY A 47 3.56 -5.60 -11.45
CA GLY A 47 3.31 -5.95 -12.84
C GLY A 47 4.54 -6.48 -13.60
N GLY A 48 5.47 -7.14 -12.92
CA GLY A 48 6.64 -7.80 -13.51
C GLY A 48 6.91 -9.15 -12.88
#